data_AF-A0A9P5XYY3-F1
#
_entry.id   AF-A0A9P5XYY3-F1
#
_cell.length_a   1.000
_cell.length_b   1.000
_cell.length_c   1.000
_cell.angle_alpha   90.00
_cell.angle_beta   90.00
_cell.angle_gamma   90.00
#
_symmetry.space_group_name_H-M   'P 1'
#
loop_
_entity.id
_entity.type
_entity.pdbx_description
1 polymer ?
#
loop_
_entity_poly.entity_id
_entity_poly.type
_entity_poly.pdbx_seq_one_letter_code
_entity_poly.pdbx_strand_id
1 'polypeptide(L)' 'FPPEPLTDNVSERIIRSFCEQLTSEKLEEAGCAVCGQLKPKKDLSPLKNVKAHL' A
#
# COMPACT_ATOMS: atom_id res chain seq x y z
N PHE A 1 29.49 -16.62 8.97
CA PHE A 1 28.62 -15.98 9.97
C PHE A 1 29.53 -15.09 10.81
N PRO A 2 29.26 -13.78 10.94
CA PRO A 2 28.06 -13.08 10.47
C PRO A 2 27.97 -13.00 8.94
N PRO A 3 26.79 -12.65 8.39
CA PRO A 3 26.71 -12.13 7.02
C PRO A 3 27.51 -10.85 6.91
N GLU A 4 27.92 -10.50 5.69
CA GLU A 4 28.62 -9.24 5.45
C GLU A 4 27.71 -8.04 5.79
N PRO A 5 28.29 -6.94 6.29
CA PRO A 5 27.56 -5.70 6.49
C PRO A 5 26.89 -5.21 5.20
N LEU A 6 25.76 -4.51 5.35
CA LEU A 6 25.13 -3.83 4.22
C LEU A 6 26.10 -2.79 3.64
N THR A 7 26.18 -2.74 2.32
CA THR A 7 26.84 -1.63 1.63
C THR A 7 25.93 -0.41 1.63
N ASP A 8 26.51 0.78 1.51
CA ASP A 8 25.76 2.04 1.47
C ASP A 8 24.73 2.03 0.33
N ASN A 9 25.08 1.47 -0.83
CA ASN A 9 24.16 1.35 -1.95
C ASN A 9 22.92 0.50 -1.62
N VAL A 10 23.09 -0.61 -0.90
CA VAL A 10 21.96 -1.45 -0.51
C VAL A 10 21.09 -0.72 0.51
N SER A 11 21.71 -0.04 1.47
CA SER A 11 21.01 0.79 2.46
C SER A 11 20.19 1.89 1.80
N GLU A 12 20.78 2.67 0.88
CA GLU A 12 20.10 3.72 0.13
C GLU A 12 18.94 3.17 -0.72
N ARG A 13 19.14 2.01 -1.37
CA ARG A 13 18.09 1.37 -2.17
C ARG A 13 16.90 0.95 -1.31
N ILE A 14 17.15 0.41 -0.11
CA ILE A 14 16.09 0.06 0.84
C ILE A 14 15.31 1.31 1.25
N ILE A 15 16.02 2.39 1.61
CA ILE A 15 15.40 3.66 2.02
C ILE A 15 14.55 4.23 0.88
N ARG A 16 15.10 4.34 -0.34
CA ARG A 16 14.38 4.87 -1.50
C ARG A 16 13.13 4.05 -1.82
N SER A 17 13.27 2.72 -1.88
CA SER A 17 12.15 1.81 -2.14
C SER A 17 11.02 1.95 -1.12
N PHE A 18 11.37 2.19 0.15
CA PHE A 18 10.39 2.46 1.18
C PHE A 18 9.69 3.81 0.96
N CYS A 19 10.45 4.88 0.72
CA CYS A 19 9.88 6.22 0.46
C CYS A 19 8.95 6.22 -0.76
N GLU A 20 9.29 5.47 -1.82
CA GLU A 20 8.44 5.30 -3.02
C GLU A 20 7.10 4.60 -2.73
N GLN A 21 6.99 3.89 -1.62
CA GLN A 21 5.75 3.25 -1.17
C GLN A 21 4.88 4.17 -0.32
N LEU A 22 5.41 5.29 0.19
CA LEU A 22 4.69 6.23 1.05
C LEU A 22 3.90 7.31 0.28
N THR A 23 3.55 7.06 -0.98
CA THR A 23 2.69 7.98 -1.74
C THR A 23 1.26 7.96 -1.20
N SER A 24 0.54 9.08 -1.28
CA SER A 24 -0.86 9.18 -0.80
C SER A 24 -1.74 8.07 -1.37
N GLU A 25 -1.58 7.77 -2.66
CA GLU A 25 -2.32 6.70 -3.35
C GLU A 25 -2.10 5.30 -2.76
N LYS A 26 -0.90 5.02 -2.23
CA LYS A 26 -0.54 3.73 -1.63
C LYS A 26 -0.88 3.65 -0.14
N LEU A 27 -1.06 4.80 0.52
CA LEU A 27 -1.24 4.91 1.97
C LEU A 27 -2.70 5.23 2.36
N GLU A 28 -3.46 5.92 1.52
CA GLU A 28 -4.87 6.19 1.77
C GLU A 28 -5.66 4.90 1.87
N GLU A 29 -6.40 4.74 2.97
CA GLU A 29 -7.29 3.63 3.22
C GLU A 29 -8.74 4.10 3.27
N ALA A 30 -9.66 3.19 2.94
CA ALA A 30 -11.09 3.39 3.16
C ALA A 30 -11.73 2.08 3.63
N GLY A 31 -12.92 2.20 4.21
CA GLY A 31 -13.70 1.05 4.64
C GLY A 31 -14.26 0.27 3.45
N CYS A 32 -14.05 -1.05 3.43
CA CYS A 32 -14.72 -1.94 2.49
C CYS A 32 -16.19 -2.12 2.89
N ALA A 33 -17.12 -1.79 2.00
CA ALA A 33 -18.56 -1.93 2.29
C ALA A 33 -19.04 -3.39 2.39
N VAL A 34 -18.24 -4.36 1.95
CA VAL A 34 -18.60 -5.80 2.00
C VAL A 34 -18.21 -6.41 3.34
N CYS A 35 -16.98 -6.17 3.81
CA CYS A 35 -16.44 -6.82 5.01
C CYS A 35 -16.19 -5.87 6.19
N GLY A 36 -16.35 -4.56 6.00
CA GLY A 36 -16.15 -3.55 7.04
C GLY A 36 -14.70 -3.26 7.43
N GLN A 37 -13.71 -3.91 6.80
CA GLN A 37 -12.29 -3.69 7.10
C GLN A 37 -11.74 -2.48 6.36
N LEU A 38 -10.74 -1.82 6.95
CA LEU A 38 -9.88 -0.89 6.22
C LEU A 38 -9.09 -1.65 5.16
N LYS A 39 -9.05 -1.08 3.95
CA LYS A 39 -8.25 -1.56 2.83
C LYS A 39 -7.60 -0.36 2.14
N PRO A 40 -6.43 -0.55 1.51
CA PRO A 40 -5.86 0.46 0.63
C PRO A 40 -6.89 0.88 -0.41
N LYS A 41 -7.09 2.19 -0.56
CA LYS A 41 -8.11 2.76 -1.44
C LYS A 41 -7.90 2.36 -2.90
N LYS A 42 -6.64 2.16 -3.32
CA LYS A 42 -6.28 1.62 -4.65
C LYS A 42 -6.83 0.22 -4.94
N ASP A 43 -7.12 -0.56 -3.89
CA ASP A 43 -7.65 -1.93 -4.00
C ASP A 43 -9.20 -1.94 -3.95
N LEU A 44 -9.83 -0.78 -3.75
CA LEU A 44 -11.28 -0.63 -3.64
C LEU A 44 -11.88 -0.04 -4.92
N SER A 45 -13.08 -0.52 -5.27
CA SER A 45 -13.90 0.09 -6.31
C SER A 45 -14.89 1.10 -5.71
N PRO A 46 -15.11 2.26 -6.34
CA PRO A 46 -16.13 3.21 -5.90
C PRO A 46 -17.51 2.56 -5.85
N LEU A 47 -18.26 2.76 -4.77
CA LEU A 47 -19.61 2.19 -4.61
C LEU A 47 -20.58 2.59 -5.71
N LYS A 48 -20.44 3.81 -6.26
CA LYS A 48 -21.22 4.27 -7.43
C LYS A 48 -21.06 3.38 -8.67
N ASN A 49 -19.99 2.59 -8.76
CA ASN A 49 -19.74 1.65 -9.86
C ASN A 49 -20.36 0.27 -9.59
N VAL A 50 -20.82 0.01 -8.37
CA VAL A 50 -21.50 -1.22 -7.99
C VAL A 50 -22.99 -1.02 -8.29
N LYS A 51 -23.53 -1.81 -9.23
CA LYS A 51 -24.97 -1.79 -9.49
C LYS A 51 -25.70 -2.38 -8.28
N ALA A 52 -26.55 -1.58 -7.65
CA ALA A 52 -27.50 -2.12 -6.69
C ALA A 52 -28.48 -3.02 -7.45
N HIS A 53 -28.37 -4.33 -7.27
CA HIS A 53 -29.45 -5.26 -7.58
C HIS A 53 -30.46 -5.18 -6.43
N LEU A 54 -31.24 -4.09 -6.42
CA LEU A 54 -32.47 -3.99 -5.64
C LEU A 54 -33.64 -4.32 -6.56
#